data_AF-A0A4R1MPW4-F1
#
_entry.id   AF-A0A4R1MPW4-F1
#
_cell.length_a   1.000
_cell.length_b   1.000
_cell.length_c   1.000
_cell.angle_alpha   90.00
_cell.angle_beta   90.00
_cell.angle_gamma   90.00
#
_symmetry.space_group_name_H-M   'P 1'
#
loop_
_entity.id
_entity.type
_entity.pdbx_description
1 polymer ?
#
loop_
_entity_poly.entity_id
_entity_poly.type
_entity_poly.pdbx_seq_one_letter_code
_entity_poly.pdbx_strand_id
1 'polypeptide(L)'
;MLMKNSNRYIYYRIIIIVVSITLVSILGTYKYLEKRTESDVLPSGLSLKESMYYLQFYKFFSHPYINRRVSEIIEEDYNVIRDGVDIYPSMITVTFLPVFNYVIFDEEGMYYERLEKARNKLKEYGFNNEKYMTVQWVLDNPIEAYEIFWLSDVDIFPSDPAKYIEIFIQNNEEQKNGLTTFENIIYAWAYKLESDIPLFYIDSKTEYIDGTQEIEFSLTEETERFIGITNFMFWEYEADTEHEFLSLRSYRKIFEAYGFSKQNYITTQWVIENPIKAYKMIDQANYDFFWDTPKFQKAYEEYLEELAIIKE
;
A
#
# COMPACT_ATOMS: atom_id res chain seq x y z
N MET A 1 -2.40 33.79 -75.29
CA MET A 1 -2.85 34.07 -73.91
C MET A 1 -3.23 32.79 -73.14
N LEU A 2 -2.45 31.70 -73.26
CA LEU A 2 -2.79 30.37 -72.68
C LEU A 2 -1.70 29.75 -71.79
N MET A 3 -0.50 30.34 -71.70
CA MET A 3 0.59 29.77 -70.87
C MET A 3 0.57 30.19 -69.40
N LYS A 4 -0.25 31.16 -68.98
CA LYS A 4 -0.29 31.65 -67.59
C LYS A 4 -1.16 30.81 -66.63
N ASN A 5 -2.09 30.01 -67.17
CA ASN A 5 -3.03 29.22 -66.37
C ASN A 5 -2.48 27.83 -65.97
N SER A 6 -1.52 27.29 -66.71
CA SER A 6 -0.91 25.97 -66.43
C SER A 6 -0.11 25.97 -65.12
N ASN A 7 0.63 27.05 -64.83
CA ASN A 7 1.43 27.16 -63.60
C ASN A 7 0.58 27.32 -62.34
N ARG A 8 -0.58 28.00 -62.42
CA ARG A 8 -1.51 28.10 -61.29
C ARG A 8 -2.09 26.74 -60.94
N TYR A 9 -2.45 25.94 -61.95
CA TYR A 9 -2.99 24.61 -61.74
C TYR A 9 -1.98 23.65 -61.10
N ILE A 10 -0.71 23.71 -61.52
CA ILE A 10 0.39 22.96 -60.90
C ILE A 10 0.59 23.41 -59.44
N TYR A 11 0.58 24.72 -59.19
CA TYR A 11 0.69 25.27 -57.84
C TYR A 11 -0.44 24.80 -56.91
N TYR A 12 -1.69 24.81 -57.37
CA TYR A 12 -2.82 24.27 -56.60
C TYR A 12 -2.69 22.77 -56.35
N ARG A 13 -2.20 21.99 -57.32
CA ARG A 13 -1.94 20.56 -57.11
C ARG A 13 -0.87 20.30 -56.05
N ILE A 14 0.22 21.07 -56.05
CA ILE A 14 1.27 20.96 -55.03
C ILE A 14 0.70 21.29 -53.66
N ILE A 15 -0.09 22.36 -53.53
CA ILE A 15 -0.75 22.71 -52.26
C ILE A 15 -1.65 21.57 -51.77
N ILE A 16 -2.48 21.01 -52.65
CA ILE A 16 -3.37 19.90 -52.29
C ILE A 16 -2.57 18.70 -51.78
N ILE A 17 -1.48 18.34 -52.47
CA ILE A 17 -0.62 17.22 -52.06
C ILE A 17 0.01 17.49 -50.68
N VAL A 18 0.54 18.69 -50.46
CA VAL A 18 1.14 19.07 -49.17
C VAL A 18 0.08 19.00 -48.06
N VAL A 19 -1.10 19.58 -48.28
CA VAL A 19 -2.21 19.55 -47.31
C VAL A 19 -2.66 18.12 -47.02
N SER A 20 -2.76 17.26 -48.04
CA SER A 20 -3.12 15.85 -47.86
C SER A 20 -2.08 15.08 -47.06
N ILE A 21 -0.78 15.29 -47.33
CA ILE A 21 0.31 14.67 -46.54
C ILE A 21 0.23 15.16 -45.10
N THR A 22 0.09 16.46 -44.87
CA THR A 22 -0.03 17.02 -43.52
C THR A 22 -1.24 16.47 -42.77
N LEU A 23 -2.40 16.35 -43.41
CA LEU A 23 -3.61 15.76 -42.80
C LEU A 23 -3.41 14.28 -42.45
N VAL A 24 -2.78 13.49 -43.32
CA VAL A 24 -2.47 12.08 -43.06
C VAL A 24 -1.44 11.96 -41.93
N SER A 25 -0.44 12.83 -41.88
CA SER A 25 0.52 12.89 -40.78
C SER A 25 -0.15 13.26 -39.46
N ILE A 26 -1.04 14.25 -39.43
CA ILE A 26 -1.81 14.63 -38.24
C ILE A 26 -2.69 13.47 -37.76
N LEU A 27 -3.42 12.81 -38.67
CA LEU A 27 -4.23 11.64 -38.33
C LEU A 27 -3.39 10.46 -37.84
N GLY A 28 -2.22 10.25 -38.44
CA GLY A 28 -1.26 9.24 -38.02
C GLY A 28 -0.70 9.52 -36.63
N THR A 29 -0.33 10.77 -36.35
CA THR A 29 0.12 11.22 -35.02
C THR A 29 -1.01 11.15 -34.00
N TYR A 30 -2.24 11.54 -34.35
CA TYR A 30 -3.40 11.45 -33.48
C TYR A 30 -3.70 9.99 -33.12
N LYS A 31 -3.78 9.07 -34.11
CA LYS A 31 -3.97 7.64 -33.84
C LYS A 31 -2.81 7.01 -33.07
N TYR A 32 -1.58 7.44 -33.34
CA TYR A 32 -0.41 6.98 -32.59
C TYR A 32 -0.46 7.46 -31.14
N LEU A 33 -0.87 8.71 -30.91
CA LEU A 33 -1.06 9.27 -29.57
C LEU A 33 -2.24 8.63 -28.87
N GLU A 34 -3.37 8.41 -29.54
CA GLU A 34 -4.57 7.73 -29.04
C GLU A 34 -4.24 6.31 -28.59
N LYS A 35 -3.50 5.55 -29.41
CA LYS A 35 -3.00 4.21 -29.08
C LYS A 35 -1.91 4.20 -28.01
N ARG A 36 -1.28 5.35 -27.74
CA ARG A 36 -0.28 5.54 -26.68
C ARG A 36 -0.91 6.09 -25.40
N THR A 37 -2.06 6.75 -25.47
CA THR A 37 -2.93 7.06 -24.32
C THR A 37 -3.75 5.85 -23.90
N GLU A 38 -4.01 4.90 -24.81
CA GLU A 38 -4.30 3.49 -24.48
C GLU A 38 -3.03 2.72 -24.03
N SER A 39 -1.99 3.41 -23.55
CA SER A 39 -1.01 2.71 -22.70
C SER A 39 -1.68 2.45 -21.36
N ASP A 40 -1.47 1.25 -20.82
CA ASP A 40 -2.07 0.69 -19.60
C ASP A 40 -1.69 1.45 -18.31
N VAL A 41 -1.79 2.78 -18.32
CA VAL A 41 -1.44 3.70 -17.23
C VAL A 41 -2.65 3.82 -16.32
N LEU A 42 -2.47 3.41 -15.07
CA LEU A 42 -3.46 3.52 -14.02
C LEU A 42 -3.63 4.99 -13.59
N PRO A 43 -4.69 5.34 -12.84
CA PRO A 43 -4.87 6.68 -12.26
C PRO A 43 -3.68 7.17 -11.42
N SER A 44 -2.86 6.26 -10.88
CA SER A 44 -1.60 6.58 -10.18
C SER A 44 -0.50 7.14 -11.10
N GLY A 45 -0.69 7.12 -12.42
CA GLY A 45 0.31 7.52 -13.42
C GLY A 45 1.36 6.43 -13.72
N LEU A 46 1.32 5.30 -13.02
CA LEU A 46 2.10 4.10 -13.31
C LEU A 46 1.34 3.15 -14.22
N SER A 47 2.03 2.40 -15.08
CA SER A 47 1.42 1.27 -15.77
C SER A 47 1.09 0.13 -14.81
N LEU A 48 0.22 -0.81 -15.21
CA LEU A 48 -0.10 -2.00 -14.41
C LEU A 48 1.16 -2.77 -13.98
N LYS A 49 2.10 -2.95 -14.92
CA LYS A 49 3.36 -3.63 -14.65
C LYS A 49 4.19 -2.87 -13.61
N GLU A 50 4.34 -1.55 -13.78
CA GLU A 50 5.09 -0.69 -12.87
C GLU A 50 4.47 -0.70 -11.46
N SER A 51 3.14 -0.67 -11.39
CA SER A 51 2.38 -0.79 -10.14
C SER A 51 2.63 -2.12 -9.43
N MET A 52 2.72 -3.24 -10.15
CA MET A 52 3.07 -4.53 -9.55
C MET A 52 4.49 -4.54 -8.95
N TYR A 53 5.46 -3.89 -9.58
CA TYR A 53 6.83 -3.75 -9.05
C TYR A 53 6.86 -2.85 -7.82
N TYR A 54 6.18 -1.70 -7.92
CA TYR A 54 6.04 -0.72 -6.84
C TYR A 54 5.44 -1.37 -5.58
N LEU A 55 4.31 -2.07 -5.73
CA LEU A 55 3.65 -2.79 -4.63
C LEU A 55 4.57 -3.84 -4.00
N GLN A 56 5.27 -4.62 -4.84
CA GLN A 56 6.17 -5.66 -4.35
C GLN A 56 7.37 -5.09 -3.58
N PHE A 57 7.94 -3.99 -4.07
CA PHE A 57 9.13 -3.39 -3.47
C PHE A 57 8.82 -2.79 -2.10
N TYR A 58 7.78 -1.95 -2.03
CA TYR A 58 7.34 -1.32 -0.78
C TYR A 58 6.42 -2.20 0.07
N LYS A 59 6.17 -3.45 -0.36
CA LYS A 59 5.39 -4.46 0.39
C LYS A 59 3.93 -4.07 0.65
N PHE A 60 3.38 -3.21 -0.20
CA PHE A 60 2.01 -2.74 -0.11
C PHE A 60 1.00 -3.83 -0.52
N PHE A 61 -0.20 -3.75 0.05
CA PHE A 61 -1.37 -4.45 -0.45
C PHE A 61 -2.14 -3.61 -1.46
N SER A 62 -3.00 -4.30 -2.22
CA SER A 62 -3.85 -3.70 -3.22
C SER A 62 -5.25 -4.31 -3.24
N HIS A 63 -6.25 -3.47 -3.53
CA HIS A 63 -7.59 -3.90 -3.93
C HIS A 63 -7.98 -3.27 -5.28
N PRO A 64 -8.35 -4.07 -6.29
CA PRO A 64 -8.25 -5.52 -6.32
C PRO A 64 -6.78 -5.97 -6.23
N TYR A 65 -6.57 -7.20 -5.77
CA TYR A 65 -5.22 -7.73 -5.59
C TYR A 65 -4.49 -7.85 -6.93
N ILE A 66 -3.38 -7.12 -7.08
CA ILE A 66 -2.50 -7.21 -8.25
C ILE A 66 -1.08 -7.61 -7.83
N ASN A 67 -0.58 -8.72 -8.38
CA ASN A 67 0.79 -9.19 -8.12
C ASN A 67 1.36 -9.85 -9.39
N ARG A 68 2.69 -9.85 -9.53
CA ARG A 68 3.42 -10.50 -10.64
C ARG A 68 3.06 -11.96 -10.89
N ARG A 69 2.51 -12.66 -9.89
CA ARG A 69 2.14 -14.09 -9.99
C ARG A 69 0.70 -14.32 -10.43
N VAL A 70 -0.17 -13.32 -10.34
CA VAL A 70 -1.58 -13.42 -10.69
C VAL A 70 -1.79 -12.53 -11.92
N SER A 71 -1.54 -13.10 -13.10
CA SER A 71 -1.82 -12.48 -14.41
C SER A 71 -3.31 -12.37 -14.72
N GLU A 72 -4.16 -12.87 -13.82
CA GLU A 72 -5.61 -12.82 -13.94
C GLU A 72 -6.12 -11.81 -12.91
N ILE A 73 -6.52 -10.63 -13.37
CA ILE A 73 -7.42 -9.77 -12.60
C ILE A 73 -8.68 -10.62 -12.40
N ILE A 74 -8.96 -11.01 -11.15
CA ILE A 74 -9.96 -12.05 -10.81
C ILE A 74 -11.41 -11.56 -11.00
N GLU A 75 -11.64 -10.29 -11.35
CA GLU A 75 -12.98 -9.75 -11.48
C GLU A 75 -13.30 -9.38 -12.94
N GLU A 76 -14.23 -10.13 -13.55
CA GLU A 76 -14.80 -9.82 -14.87
C GLU A 76 -15.47 -8.43 -14.92
N ASP A 77 -15.79 -7.85 -13.76
CA ASP A 77 -16.51 -6.58 -13.61
C ASP A 77 -15.64 -5.38 -13.18
N TYR A 78 -14.38 -5.58 -12.79
CA TYR A 78 -13.51 -4.49 -12.31
C TYR A 78 -12.47 -4.07 -13.36
N ASN A 79 -12.62 -2.86 -13.89
CA ASN A 79 -11.70 -2.33 -14.89
C ASN A 79 -10.53 -1.61 -14.22
N VAL A 80 -9.48 -2.36 -13.86
CA VAL A 80 -8.27 -1.84 -13.20
C VAL A 80 -7.66 -0.63 -13.91
N ILE A 81 -7.68 -0.60 -15.24
CA ILE A 81 -7.10 0.50 -16.03
C ILE A 81 -7.91 1.79 -15.83
N ARG A 82 -9.24 1.69 -15.80
CA ARG A 82 -10.14 2.84 -15.63
C ARG A 82 -10.27 3.25 -14.17
N ASP A 83 -10.49 2.29 -13.29
CA ASP A 83 -10.94 2.49 -11.92
C ASP A 83 -9.75 2.54 -10.94
N GLY A 84 -8.57 2.08 -11.38
CA GLY A 84 -7.35 2.09 -10.58
C GLY A 84 -7.31 0.97 -9.55
N VAL A 85 -6.39 1.10 -8.60
CA VAL A 85 -6.17 0.13 -7.53
C VAL A 85 -5.99 0.90 -6.23
N ASP A 86 -6.75 0.53 -5.21
CA ASP A 86 -6.55 1.05 -3.86
C ASP A 86 -5.29 0.42 -3.28
N ILE A 87 -4.35 1.24 -2.82
CA ILE A 87 -3.07 0.78 -2.27
C ILE A 87 -3.02 1.13 -0.80
N TYR A 88 -2.63 0.17 0.03
CA TYR A 88 -2.62 0.34 1.48
C TYR A 88 -1.42 -0.35 2.14
N PRO A 89 -0.82 0.27 3.18
CA PRO A 89 0.34 -0.27 3.86
C PRO A 89 -0.01 -1.53 4.63
N SER A 90 0.89 -2.52 4.55
CA SER A 90 0.89 -3.68 5.42
C SER A 90 1.82 -3.47 6.62
N MET A 91 1.79 -4.36 7.60
CA MET A 91 2.80 -4.36 8.67
C MET A 91 4.20 -4.50 8.08
N ILE A 92 4.32 -5.29 7.00
CA ILE A 92 5.57 -5.47 6.29
C ILE A 92 6.01 -4.15 5.63
N THR A 93 5.10 -3.35 5.08
CA THR A 93 5.41 -2.00 4.58
C THR A 93 5.94 -1.11 5.69
N VAL A 94 5.21 -1.06 6.82
CA VAL A 94 5.51 -0.17 7.94
C VAL A 94 6.84 -0.53 8.59
N THR A 95 7.21 -1.82 8.59
CA THR A 95 8.52 -2.28 9.08
C THR A 95 9.64 -2.16 8.04
N PHE A 96 9.33 -2.30 6.74
CA PHE A 96 10.30 -2.21 5.66
C PHE A 96 10.86 -0.81 5.46
N LEU A 97 10.01 0.22 5.46
CA LEU A 97 10.43 1.59 5.13
C LEU A 97 11.50 2.16 6.09
N PRO A 98 11.40 1.94 7.41
CA PRO A 98 12.51 2.09 8.35
C PRO A 98 13.85 1.54 7.89
N VAL A 99 13.87 0.24 7.59
CA VAL A 99 15.08 -0.49 7.19
C VAL A 99 15.61 0.09 5.88
N PHE A 100 14.73 0.39 4.93
CA PHE A 100 15.08 1.02 3.67
C PHE A 100 15.79 2.36 3.87
N ASN A 101 15.26 3.23 4.73
CA ASN A 101 15.86 4.53 5.04
C ASN A 101 17.24 4.38 5.69
N TYR A 102 17.36 3.50 6.69
CA TYR A 102 18.64 3.24 7.36
C TYR A 102 19.72 2.73 6.39
N VAL A 103 19.39 1.72 5.58
CA VAL A 103 20.31 1.13 4.60
C VAL A 103 20.79 2.17 3.58
N ILE A 104 19.93 3.14 3.22
CA ILE A 104 20.30 4.19 2.26
C ILE A 104 21.15 5.29 2.90
N PHE A 105 20.80 5.78 4.09
CA PHE A 105 21.35 7.02 4.65
C PHE A 105 22.36 6.82 5.76
N ASP A 106 22.28 5.73 6.51
CA ASP A 106 23.01 5.55 7.78
C ASP A 106 23.93 4.33 7.78
N GLU A 107 23.62 3.28 7.01
CA GLU A 107 24.48 2.11 6.92
C GLU A 107 25.79 2.46 6.17
N GLU A 108 26.87 2.62 6.93
CA GLU A 108 28.22 2.78 6.40
C GLU A 108 28.80 1.40 6.02
N GLY A 109 29.10 1.16 4.73
CA GLY A 109 29.68 -0.12 4.31
C GLY A 109 29.55 -0.43 2.81
N MET A 110 29.64 -1.73 2.47
CA MET A 110 29.65 -2.22 1.07
C MET A 110 28.44 -1.78 0.24
N TYR A 111 27.30 -1.52 0.86
CA TYR A 111 26.07 -1.14 0.16
C TYR A 111 25.96 0.37 -0.08
N TYR A 112 26.72 1.18 0.66
CA TYR A 112 26.64 2.64 0.58
C TYR A 112 26.96 3.15 -0.82
N GLU A 113 27.99 2.62 -1.48
CA GLU A 113 28.33 3.01 -2.87
C GLU A 113 27.29 2.52 -3.89
N ARG A 114 26.75 1.31 -3.71
CA ARG A 114 25.73 0.74 -4.64
C ARG A 114 24.44 1.55 -4.65
N LEU A 115 24.10 2.17 -3.52
CA LEU A 115 22.87 2.95 -3.34
C LEU A 115 23.05 4.45 -3.59
N GLU A 116 24.19 4.89 -4.10
CA GLU A 116 24.48 6.32 -4.32
C GLU A 116 23.41 7.00 -5.20
N LYS A 117 22.96 6.34 -6.27
CA LYS A 117 21.95 6.90 -7.17
C LYS A 117 20.59 7.08 -6.49
N ALA A 118 20.13 6.06 -5.77
CA ALA A 118 18.87 6.13 -5.01
C ALA A 118 18.96 7.21 -3.92
N ARG A 119 20.07 7.24 -3.18
CA ARG A 119 20.32 8.25 -2.13
C ARG A 119 20.32 9.68 -2.68
N ASN A 120 21.02 9.92 -3.79
CA ASN A 120 21.07 11.25 -4.40
C ASN A 120 19.69 11.69 -4.89
N LYS A 121 18.93 10.77 -5.49
CA LYS A 121 17.54 11.04 -5.90
C LYS A 121 16.65 11.36 -4.70
N LEU A 122 16.75 10.62 -3.60
CA LEU A 122 16.00 10.90 -2.37
C LEU A 122 16.38 12.26 -1.74
N LYS A 123 17.66 12.67 -1.84
CA LYS A 123 18.10 14.01 -1.40
C LYS A 123 17.47 15.13 -2.22
N GLU A 124 17.17 14.92 -3.50
CA GLU A 124 16.44 15.91 -4.32
C GLU A 124 15.04 16.19 -3.78
N TYR A 125 14.40 15.19 -3.15
CA TYR A 125 13.12 15.32 -2.46
C TYR A 125 13.26 15.83 -1.01
N GLY A 126 14.48 16.16 -0.58
CA GLY A 126 14.78 16.67 0.76
C GLY A 126 14.93 15.60 1.83
N PHE A 127 15.03 14.32 1.46
CA PHE A 127 15.28 13.24 2.41
C PHE A 127 16.76 13.06 2.72
N ASN A 128 17.06 12.76 3.98
CA ASN A 128 18.40 12.53 4.50
C ASN A 128 18.30 11.79 5.85
N ASN A 129 19.43 11.62 6.53
CA ASN A 129 19.48 10.98 7.85
C ASN A 129 18.68 11.72 8.94
N GLU A 130 18.40 13.01 8.80
CA GLU A 130 17.55 13.77 9.74
C GLU A 130 16.07 13.79 9.33
N LYS A 131 15.76 13.48 8.06
CA LYS A 131 14.42 13.52 7.51
C LYS A 131 14.20 12.35 6.56
N TYR A 132 13.64 11.27 7.08
CA TYR A 132 13.40 10.06 6.31
C TYR A 132 12.13 10.11 5.45
N MET A 133 12.10 9.23 4.46
CA MET A 133 10.93 9.00 3.62
C MET A 133 9.85 8.27 4.43
N THR A 134 8.60 8.72 4.32
CA THR A 134 7.44 8.17 5.04
C THR A 134 6.55 7.34 4.13
N VAL A 135 5.75 6.44 4.72
CA VAL A 135 4.78 5.62 3.98
C VAL A 135 3.80 6.50 3.21
N GLN A 136 3.35 7.59 3.83
CA GLN A 136 2.45 8.56 3.20
C GLN A 136 3.08 9.21 1.97
N TRP A 137 4.35 9.62 2.06
CA TRP A 137 5.03 10.20 0.90
C TRP A 137 5.10 9.21 -0.27
N VAL A 138 5.37 7.94 0.01
CA VAL A 138 5.43 6.88 -1.01
C VAL A 138 4.06 6.71 -1.69
N LEU A 139 2.97 6.72 -0.93
CA LEU A 139 1.60 6.64 -1.45
C LEU A 139 1.21 7.88 -2.29
N ASP A 140 1.62 9.07 -1.85
CA ASP A 140 1.30 10.33 -2.52
C ASP A 140 2.14 10.58 -3.78
N ASN A 141 3.28 9.91 -3.93
CA ASN A 141 4.25 10.13 -5.02
C ASN A 141 4.65 8.80 -5.71
N PRO A 142 3.69 8.07 -6.30
CA PRO A 142 3.92 6.71 -6.82
C PRO A 142 4.92 6.64 -7.98
N ILE A 143 4.98 7.66 -8.84
CA ILE A 143 5.92 7.73 -9.97
C ILE A 143 7.35 7.88 -9.46
N GLU A 144 7.56 8.81 -8.53
CA GLU A 144 8.85 9.09 -7.92
C GLU A 144 9.32 7.91 -7.08
N ALA A 145 8.43 7.31 -6.28
CA ALA A 145 8.73 6.12 -5.50
C ALA A 145 9.11 4.93 -6.41
N TYR A 146 8.43 4.77 -7.55
CA TYR A 146 8.80 3.76 -8.54
C TYR A 146 10.18 3.99 -9.17
N GLU A 147 10.55 5.25 -9.43
CA GLU A 147 11.90 5.60 -9.88
C GLU A 147 12.93 5.23 -8.81
N ILE A 148 12.66 5.50 -7.52
CA ILE A 148 13.52 5.09 -6.41
C ILE A 148 13.70 3.57 -6.39
N PHE A 149 12.63 2.79 -6.57
CA PHE A 149 12.73 1.33 -6.71
C PHE A 149 13.74 0.93 -7.80
N TRP A 150 13.70 1.53 -8.98
CA TRP A 150 14.64 1.19 -10.07
C TRP A 150 16.09 1.53 -9.77
N LEU A 151 16.30 2.61 -9.03
CA LEU A 151 17.63 3.04 -8.59
C LEU A 151 18.13 2.25 -7.39
N SER A 152 17.20 1.60 -6.66
CA SER A 152 17.47 0.77 -5.51
C SER A 152 17.82 -0.64 -6.01
N ASP A 153 19.02 -1.09 -5.69
CA ASP A 153 19.44 -2.44 -6.02
C ASP A 153 18.69 -3.43 -5.11
N VAL A 154 17.56 -3.94 -5.62
CA VAL A 154 16.56 -4.68 -4.83
C VAL A 154 17.08 -5.94 -4.14
N ASP A 155 18.18 -6.51 -4.64
CA ASP A 155 18.82 -7.69 -4.05
C ASP A 155 19.57 -7.37 -2.75
N ILE A 156 19.73 -6.08 -2.41
CA ILE A 156 20.32 -5.63 -1.14
C ILE A 156 19.31 -5.72 0.00
N PHE A 157 18.02 -5.55 -0.29
CA PHE A 157 17.01 -5.48 0.77
C PHE A 157 16.60 -6.89 1.21
N PRO A 158 16.52 -7.13 2.53
CA PRO A 158 16.17 -8.43 3.06
C PRO A 158 14.76 -8.82 2.65
N SER A 159 14.55 -10.12 2.40
CA SER A 159 13.22 -10.66 2.16
C SER A 159 12.32 -10.55 3.39
N ASP A 160 12.92 -10.46 4.59
CA ASP A 160 12.28 -10.40 5.89
C ASP A 160 12.78 -9.15 6.65
N PRO A 161 12.09 -8.00 6.52
CA PRO A 161 12.47 -6.75 7.18
C PRO A 161 12.35 -6.82 8.71
N ALA A 162 11.60 -7.78 9.27
CA ALA A 162 11.43 -7.92 10.72
C ALA A 162 12.77 -8.19 11.44
N LYS A 163 13.66 -8.97 10.82
CA LYS A 163 15.01 -9.23 11.38
C LYS A 163 15.91 -8.00 11.44
N TYR A 164 15.63 -6.99 10.62
CA TYR A 164 16.40 -5.76 10.58
C TYR A 164 15.76 -4.69 11.46
N ILE A 165 14.44 -4.72 11.63
CA ILE A 165 13.79 -3.79 12.56
C ILE A 165 14.10 -4.11 14.03
N GLU A 166 14.31 -5.38 14.37
CA GLU A 166 14.82 -5.79 15.69
C GLU A 166 16.17 -5.12 16.03
N ILE A 167 17.00 -4.79 15.04
CA ILE A 167 18.28 -4.09 15.25
C ILE A 167 18.06 -2.68 15.83
N PHE A 168 16.92 -2.07 15.50
CA PHE A 168 16.58 -0.73 15.97
C PHE A 168 15.91 -0.73 17.35
N ILE A 169 15.48 -1.89 17.86
CA ILE A 169 14.84 -1.98 19.17
C ILE A 169 15.91 -2.33 20.20
N GLN A 170 16.31 -1.34 21.01
CA GLN A 170 17.16 -1.62 22.17
C GLN A 170 16.31 -2.38 23.21
N ASN A 171 16.85 -3.46 23.77
CA ASN A 171 16.18 -4.31 24.78
C ASN A 171 14.79 -4.81 24.34
N ASN A 172 14.73 -5.64 23.30
CA ASN A 172 13.52 -6.35 22.90
C ASN A 172 13.14 -7.49 23.88
N GLU A 173 13.03 -7.17 25.17
CA GLU A 173 12.66 -8.10 26.23
C GLU A 173 11.15 -8.15 26.43
N GLU A 174 10.66 -9.21 27.08
CA GLU A 174 9.25 -9.37 27.42
C GLU A 174 8.83 -8.27 28.41
N GLN A 175 7.83 -7.47 28.04
CA GLN A 175 7.23 -6.47 28.90
C GLN A 175 6.20 -7.11 29.84
N LYS A 176 5.70 -6.33 30.82
CA LYS A 176 4.75 -6.79 31.85
C LYS A 176 3.46 -7.41 31.30
N ASN A 177 3.04 -7.00 30.11
CA ASN A 177 1.87 -7.56 29.43
C ASN A 177 2.15 -8.90 28.73
N GLY A 178 3.40 -9.40 28.79
CA GLY A 178 3.87 -10.66 28.22
C GLY A 178 4.18 -10.60 26.72
N LEU A 179 4.25 -9.40 26.14
CA LEU A 179 4.71 -9.16 24.77
C LEU A 179 6.08 -8.47 24.80
N THR A 180 6.94 -8.78 23.85
CA THR A 180 8.16 -8.00 23.61
C THR A 180 7.82 -6.61 23.07
N THR A 181 8.77 -5.67 23.13
CA THR A 181 8.63 -4.33 22.55
C THR A 181 8.19 -4.39 21.08
N PHE A 182 8.80 -5.28 20.28
CA PHE A 182 8.42 -5.47 18.89
C PHE A 182 6.99 -5.99 18.71
N GLU A 183 6.59 -6.98 19.51
CA GLU A 183 5.24 -7.53 19.47
C GLU A 183 4.20 -6.49 19.91
N ASN A 184 4.55 -5.60 20.84
CA ASN A 184 3.71 -4.46 21.25
C ASN A 184 3.52 -3.44 20.14
N ILE A 185 4.58 -3.11 19.38
CA ILE A 185 4.50 -2.25 18.20
C ILE A 185 3.54 -2.85 17.16
N ILE A 186 3.68 -4.15 16.88
CA ILE A 186 2.80 -4.88 15.94
C ILE A 186 1.36 -4.90 16.44
N TYR A 187 1.17 -5.26 17.71
CA TYR A 187 -0.14 -5.35 18.36
C TYR A 187 -0.88 -4.01 18.28
N ALA A 188 -0.22 -2.91 18.63
CA ALA A 188 -0.82 -1.58 18.58
C ALA A 188 -1.21 -1.18 17.16
N TRP A 189 -0.33 -1.42 16.18
CA TRP A 189 -0.62 -1.13 14.77
C TRP A 189 -1.81 -1.93 14.25
N ALA A 190 -1.85 -3.24 14.53
CA ALA A 190 -2.87 -4.14 14.03
C ALA A 190 -4.28 -3.79 14.52
N TYR A 191 -4.39 -3.27 15.74
CA TYR A 191 -5.67 -2.91 16.34
C TYR A 191 -5.94 -1.40 16.36
N LYS A 192 -5.10 -0.59 15.71
CA LYS A 192 -5.24 0.89 15.70
C LYS A 192 -5.27 1.47 17.12
N LEU A 193 -4.44 0.94 18.01
CA LEU A 193 -4.33 1.43 19.39
C LEU A 193 -3.48 2.69 19.41
N GLU A 194 -3.89 3.66 20.21
CA GLU A 194 -3.06 4.80 20.53
C GLU A 194 -2.07 4.40 21.63
N SER A 195 -0.87 4.96 21.53
CA SER A 195 0.25 4.71 22.44
C SER A 195 0.72 6.04 22.99
N ASP A 196 1.10 6.05 24.27
CA ASP A 196 1.69 7.21 24.93
C ASP A 196 3.04 7.62 24.33
N ILE A 197 3.71 6.69 23.64
CA ILE A 197 4.93 6.93 22.86
C ILE A 197 4.75 6.67 21.36
N PRO A 198 5.45 7.40 20.47
CA PRO A 198 5.43 7.15 19.03
C PRO A 198 6.12 5.82 18.67
N LEU A 199 5.38 4.87 18.08
CA LEU A 199 5.88 3.51 17.82
C LEU A 199 6.66 3.34 16.51
N PHE A 200 6.51 4.25 15.54
CA PHE A 200 7.04 4.10 14.17
C PHE A 200 7.78 5.31 13.62
N TYR A 201 8.08 6.31 14.45
CA TYR A 201 8.83 7.49 14.00
C TYR A 201 10.32 7.23 14.13
N ILE A 202 11.05 7.42 13.04
CA ILE A 202 12.49 7.26 12.98
C ILE A 202 13.08 8.60 12.60
N ASP A 203 14.01 9.10 13.41
CA ASP A 203 14.99 10.09 12.98
C ASP A 203 16.36 9.71 13.55
N SER A 204 17.45 10.23 12.96
CA SER A 204 18.83 9.94 13.35
C SER A 204 19.23 10.36 14.77
N LYS A 205 18.34 11.02 15.53
CA LYS A 205 18.63 11.59 16.85
C LYS A 205 17.72 11.07 17.95
N THR A 206 16.63 10.41 17.59
CA THR A 206 15.64 9.88 18.51
C THR A 206 16.01 8.43 18.78
N GLU A 207 16.59 8.20 19.96
CA GLU A 207 16.69 6.86 20.53
C GLU A 207 15.30 6.22 20.44
N TYR A 208 15.24 5.07 19.74
CA TYR A 208 14.04 4.24 19.69
C TYR A 208 13.54 3.93 21.10
N ILE A 209 12.33 3.38 21.20
CA ILE A 209 11.84 2.74 22.43
C ILE A 209 13.00 1.92 23.00
N ASP A 210 13.60 2.41 24.09
CA ASP A 210 14.81 1.84 24.71
C ASP A 210 14.52 0.43 25.29
N GLY A 211 13.30 -0.09 25.08
CA GLY A 211 12.78 -1.34 25.63
C GLY A 211 12.62 -1.31 27.14
N THR A 212 13.18 -0.30 27.80
CA THR A 212 13.11 -0.04 29.24
C THR A 212 11.83 0.68 29.66
N GLN A 213 11.09 1.24 28.70
CA GLN A 213 9.86 2.01 28.91
C GLN A 213 8.64 1.08 28.85
N GLU A 214 7.74 1.20 29.84
CA GLU A 214 6.42 0.54 29.78
C GLU A 214 5.56 1.31 28.78
N ILE A 215 5.02 0.61 27.77
CA ILE A 215 4.15 1.22 26.75
C ILE A 215 2.71 1.12 27.23
N GLU A 216 2.02 2.25 27.34
CA GLU A 216 0.62 2.28 27.71
C GLU A 216 -0.26 2.46 26.47
N PHE A 217 -1.17 1.51 26.25
CA PHE A 217 -2.12 1.56 25.14
C PHE A 217 -3.47 2.07 25.59
N SER A 218 -4.12 2.82 24.70
CA SER A 218 -5.48 3.30 24.89
C SER A 218 -6.36 3.02 23.67
N LEU A 219 -7.65 2.85 23.93
CA LEU A 219 -8.67 2.64 22.91
C LEU A 219 -9.10 3.99 22.34
N THR A 220 -9.24 4.07 21.02
CA THR A 220 -9.71 5.25 20.31
C THR A 220 -10.99 4.97 19.53
N GLU A 221 -11.62 6.01 18.98
CA GLU A 221 -12.72 5.85 18.02
C GLU A 221 -12.28 5.06 16.78
N GLU A 222 -11.01 5.19 16.35
CA GLU A 222 -10.45 4.41 15.25
C GLU A 222 -10.34 2.93 15.62
N THR A 223 -9.93 2.61 16.86
CA THR A 223 -9.92 1.24 17.39
C THR A 223 -11.32 0.61 17.34
N GLU A 224 -12.33 1.33 17.85
CA GLU A 224 -13.72 0.87 17.86
C GLU A 224 -14.24 0.64 16.44
N ARG A 225 -14.01 1.59 15.53
CA ARG A 225 -14.41 1.47 14.12
C ARG A 225 -13.75 0.28 13.45
N PHE A 226 -12.45 0.09 13.66
CA PHE A 226 -11.70 -1.04 13.09
C PHE A 226 -12.24 -2.39 13.57
N ILE A 227 -12.54 -2.52 14.87
CA ILE A 227 -13.15 -3.72 15.44
C ILE A 227 -14.59 -3.93 14.91
N GLY A 228 -15.34 -2.85 14.70
CA GLY A 228 -16.66 -2.89 14.06
C GLY A 228 -16.61 -3.47 12.65
N ILE A 229 -15.75 -2.92 11.80
CA ILE A 229 -15.54 -3.39 10.42
C ILE A 229 -15.06 -4.85 10.42
N THR A 230 -14.11 -5.18 11.28
CA THR A 230 -13.59 -6.54 11.44
C THR A 230 -14.71 -7.55 11.73
N ASN A 231 -15.59 -7.25 12.69
CA ASN A 231 -16.71 -8.14 13.00
C ASN A 231 -17.70 -8.23 11.85
N PHE A 232 -18.02 -7.12 11.20
CA PHE A 232 -18.87 -7.11 10.02
C PHE A 232 -18.32 -8.04 8.93
N MET A 233 -17.04 -7.91 8.58
CA MET A 233 -16.39 -8.74 7.56
C MET A 233 -16.46 -10.24 7.87
N PHE A 234 -16.32 -10.63 9.13
CA PHE A 234 -16.36 -12.05 9.49
C PHE A 234 -17.74 -12.64 9.68
N TRP A 235 -18.74 -11.87 10.05
CA TRP A 235 -20.00 -12.47 10.50
C TRP A 235 -21.20 -12.07 9.65
N GLU A 236 -21.08 -10.97 8.92
CA GLU A 236 -22.19 -10.34 8.20
C GLU A 236 -21.90 -10.15 6.71
N TYR A 237 -20.64 -9.88 6.33
CA TYR A 237 -20.27 -9.68 4.93
C TYR A 237 -20.42 -10.96 4.09
N GLU A 238 -21.08 -10.80 2.94
CA GLU A 238 -21.19 -11.81 1.89
C GLU A 238 -20.09 -11.56 0.85
N ALA A 239 -19.21 -12.54 0.66
CA ALA A 239 -18.07 -12.41 -0.25
C ALA A 239 -18.50 -12.36 -1.71
N ASP A 240 -17.90 -11.45 -2.49
CA ASP A 240 -18.23 -11.28 -3.91
C ASP A 240 -17.54 -12.33 -4.79
N THR A 241 -16.39 -12.84 -4.34
CA THR A 241 -15.55 -13.78 -5.10
C THR A 241 -15.24 -15.05 -4.31
N GLU A 242 -14.93 -16.14 -5.02
CA GLU A 242 -14.47 -17.39 -4.39
C GLU A 242 -13.16 -17.19 -3.60
N HIS A 243 -12.26 -16.33 -4.10
CA HIS A 243 -11.02 -16.02 -3.40
C HIS A 243 -11.27 -15.30 -2.07
N GLU A 244 -12.10 -14.25 -2.07
CA GLU A 244 -12.50 -13.55 -0.84
C GLU A 244 -13.20 -14.52 0.13
N PHE A 245 -14.10 -15.37 -0.37
CA PHE A 245 -14.80 -16.36 0.43
C PHE A 245 -13.83 -17.34 1.12
N LEU A 246 -12.86 -17.89 0.37
CA LEU A 246 -11.86 -18.81 0.91
C LEU A 246 -10.95 -18.13 1.95
N SER A 247 -10.53 -16.89 1.68
CA SER A 247 -9.73 -16.09 2.61
C SER A 247 -10.49 -15.80 3.90
N LEU A 248 -11.72 -15.26 3.81
CA LEU A 248 -12.59 -15.00 4.96
C LEU A 248 -12.86 -16.27 5.76
N ARG A 249 -13.12 -17.40 5.11
CA ARG A 249 -13.31 -18.68 5.80
C ARG A 249 -12.07 -19.12 6.57
N SER A 250 -10.87 -18.89 6.02
CA SER A 250 -9.61 -19.21 6.71
C SER A 250 -9.45 -18.35 7.96
N TYR A 251 -9.68 -17.04 7.84
CA TYR A 251 -9.59 -16.12 8.97
C TYR A 251 -10.65 -16.40 10.05
N ARG A 252 -11.91 -16.68 9.67
CA ARG A 252 -12.97 -17.05 10.62
C ARG A 252 -12.57 -18.21 11.52
N LYS A 253 -11.93 -19.26 10.97
CA LYS A 253 -11.45 -20.41 11.77
C LYS A 253 -10.43 -20.01 12.83
N ILE A 254 -9.57 -19.03 12.52
CA ILE A 254 -8.61 -18.49 13.50
C ILE A 254 -9.40 -17.82 14.62
N PHE A 255 -10.32 -16.92 14.30
CA PHE A 255 -11.15 -16.19 15.28
C PHE A 255 -12.01 -17.13 16.13
N GLU A 256 -12.59 -18.17 15.52
CA GLU A 256 -13.33 -19.24 16.21
C GLU A 256 -12.46 -19.98 17.22
N ALA A 257 -11.17 -20.21 16.91
CA ALA A 257 -10.24 -20.86 17.85
C ALA A 257 -9.96 -20.01 19.11
N TYR A 258 -10.17 -18.68 19.03
CA TYR A 258 -10.12 -17.76 20.17
C TYR A 258 -11.49 -17.57 20.85
N GLY A 259 -12.53 -18.25 20.39
CA GLY A 259 -13.87 -18.24 20.97
C GLY A 259 -14.83 -17.21 20.39
N PHE A 260 -14.49 -16.57 19.27
CA PHE A 260 -15.36 -15.61 18.60
C PHE A 260 -16.31 -16.28 17.62
N SER A 261 -17.49 -15.69 17.48
CA SER A 261 -18.53 -16.18 16.59
C SER A 261 -19.53 -15.08 16.27
N LYS A 262 -20.51 -15.37 15.40
CA LYS A 262 -21.64 -14.48 15.13
C LYS A 262 -22.45 -14.10 16.38
N GLN A 263 -22.41 -14.92 17.43
CA GLN A 263 -23.10 -14.65 18.71
C GLN A 263 -22.16 -14.07 19.78
N ASN A 264 -20.86 -14.02 19.51
CA ASN A 264 -19.84 -13.55 20.45
C ASN A 264 -18.73 -12.83 19.68
N TYR A 265 -18.97 -11.55 19.38
CA TYR A 265 -18.03 -10.72 18.63
C TYR A 265 -16.78 -10.37 19.44
N ILE A 266 -15.69 -10.06 18.73
CA ILE A 266 -14.53 -9.45 19.36
C ILE A 266 -14.91 -8.03 19.81
N THR A 267 -14.42 -7.61 20.96
CA THR A 267 -14.62 -6.27 21.51
C THR A 267 -13.27 -5.59 21.71
N THR A 268 -13.25 -4.27 21.62
CA THR A 268 -12.09 -3.43 21.98
C THR A 268 -11.61 -3.70 23.40
N GLN A 269 -12.54 -3.87 24.35
CA GLN A 269 -12.22 -4.24 25.72
C GLN A 269 -11.50 -5.59 25.81
N TRP A 270 -11.95 -6.60 25.05
CA TRP A 270 -11.24 -7.88 25.03
C TRP A 270 -9.83 -7.75 24.49
N VAL A 271 -9.63 -6.95 23.44
CA VAL A 271 -8.32 -6.70 22.82
C VAL A 271 -7.34 -6.15 23.86
N ILE A 272 -7.72 -5.09 24.56
CA ILE A 272 -6.85 -4.44 25.56
C ILE A 272 -6.61 -5.31 26.80
N GLU A 273 -7.57 -6.15 27.19
CA GLU A 273 -7.43 -7.07 28.33
C GLU A 273 -6.64 -8.35 28.01
N ASN A 274 -6.47 -8.69 26.72
CA ASN A 274 -5.84 -9.95 26.28
C ASN A 274 -4.71 -9.74 25.25
N PRO A 275 -3.71 -8.90 25.51
CA PRO A 275 -2.71 -8.48 24.51
C PRO A 275 -1.97 -9.65 23.85
N ILE A 276 -1.54 -10.66 24.63
CA ILE A 276 -0.85 -11.86 24.08
C ILE A 276 -1.74 -12.63 23.10
N LYS A 277 -3.02 -12.81 23.44
CA LYS A 277 -3.95 -13.56 22.57
C LYS A 277 -4.31 -12.74 21.34
N ALA A 278 -4.55 -11.45 21.52
CA ALA A 278 -4.86 -10.52 20.45
C ALA A 278 -3.71 -10.43 19.43
N TYR A 279 -2.47 -10.32 19.89
CA TYR A 279 -1.27 -10.37 19.05
C TYR A 279 -1.18 -11.69 18.28
N LYS A 280 -1.22 -12.84 18.98
CA LYS A 280 -1.10 -14.16 18.34
C LYS A 280 -2.19 -14.44 17.30
N MET A 281 -3.39 -13.90 17.52
CA MET A 281 -4.49 -14.04 16.56
C MET A 281 -4.18 -13.31 15.24
N ILE A 282 -3.60 -12.11 15.31
CA ILE A 282 -3.20 -11.36 14.12
C ILE A 282 -1.97 -11.99 13.45
N ASP A 283 -1.00 -12.46 14.24
CA ASP A 283 0.18 -13.18 13.74
C ASP A 283 -0.23 -14.43 12.95
N GLN A 284 -1.17 -15.22 13.48
CA GLN A 284 -1.73 -16.38 12.77
C GLN A 284 -2.55 -15.99 11.54
N ALA A 285 -3.15 -14.80 11.54
CA ALA A 285 -3.79 -14.20 10.37
C ALA A 285 -2.76 -13.57 9.39
N ASN A 286 -1.46 -13.78 9.62
CA ASN A 286 -0.36 -13.37 8.75
C ASN A 286 -0.28 -11.85 8.49
N TYR A 287 -0.83 -11.00 9.36
CA TYR A 287 -0.82 -9.53 9.23
C TYR A 287 -1.47 -8.95 7.94
N ASP A 288 -1.95 -9.80 7.03
CA ASP A 288 -2.67 -9.42 5.80
C ASP A 288 -4.12 -8.98 6.10
N PHE A 289 -4.45 -8.95 7.38
CA PHE A 289 -5.72 -8.58 7.98
C PHE A 289 -5.95 -7.06 7.90
N PHE A 290 -6.28 -6.55 6.72
CA PHE A 290 -6.63 -5.13 6.54
C PHE A 290 -8.03 -5.00 5.94
N TRP A 291 -9.03 -5.15 6.80
CA TRP A 291 -10.44 -4.94 6.45
C TRP A 291 -10.83 -3.48 6.40
N ASP A 292 -9.98 -2.56 6.82
CA ASP A 292 -10.28 -1.13 6.87
C ASP A 292 -10.02 -0.41 5.53
N THR A 293 -10.27 -1.10 4.41
CA THR A 293 -10.14 -0.49 3.07
C THR A 293 -11.38 0.36 2.76
N PRO A 294 -11.30 1.33 1.82
CA PRO A 294 -12.47 2.13 1.43
C PRO A 294 -13.68 1.28 1.00
N LYS A 295 -13.45 0.17 0.27
CA LYS A 295 -14.51 -0.79 -0.10
C LYS A 295 -15.27 -1.29 1.14
N PHE A 296 -14.54 -1.79 2.13
CA PHE A 296 -15.13 -2.42 3.31
C PHE A 296 -15.65 -1.42 4.34
N GLN A 297 -15.02 -0.25 4.46
CA GLN A 297 -15.56 0.87 5.23
C GLN A 297 -16.93 1.26 4.70
N LYS A 298 -17.07 1.41 3.37
CA LYS A 298 -18.35 1.74 2.75
C LYS A 298 -19.39 0.65 2.96
N ALA A 299 -19.04 -0.62 2.74
CA ALA A 299 -19.95 -1.74 2.97
C ALA A 299 -20.41 -1.81 4.44
N TYR A 300 -19.51 -1.50 5.38
CA TYR A 300 -19.85 -1.43 6.80
C TYR A 300 -20.78 -0.26 7.13
N GLU A 301 -20.55 0.91 6.55
CA GLU A 301 -21.42 2.09 6.70
C GLU A 301 -22.83 1.80 6.17
N GLU A 302 -22.95 1.21 4.98
CA GLU A 302 -24.23 0.78 4.40
C GLU A 302 -24.94 -0.23 5.32
N TYR A 303 -24.22 -1.20 5.88
CA TYR A 303 -24.76 -2.15 6.86
C TYR A 303 -25.29 -1.45 8.13
N LEU A 304 -24.57 -0.46 8.65
CA LEU A 304 -25.02 0.31 9.82
C LEU A 304 -26.30 1.10 9.52
N GLU A 305 -26.42 1.67 8.32
CA GLU A 305 -27.63 2.37 7.87
C GLU A 305 -28.82 1.42 7.76
N GLU A 306 -28.64 0.23 7.16
CA GLU A 306 -29.69 -0.79 7.08
C GLU A 306 -30.18 -1.24 8.45
N LEU A 307 -29.26 -1.45 9.41
CA LEU A 307 -29.62 -1.79 10.78
C LEU A 307 -30.39 -0.67 11.50
N ALA A 308 -30.10 0.59 11.19
CA ALA A 308 -30.81 1.73 11.77
C ALA A 308 -32.26 1.78 11.29
N ILE A 309 -32.49 1.52 9.99
CA ILE A 309 -33.84 1.49 9.38
C ILE A 309 -34.69 0.35 9.98
N ILE A 310 -34.11 -0.81 10.28
CA ILE A 310 -34.83 -1.95 10.88
C ILE A 310 -35.29 -1.66 12.32
N LYS A 311 -34.67 -0.69 13.00
CA LYS A 311 -34.98 -0.33 14.39
C LYS A 311 -36.04 0.78 14.54
N GLU A 312 -36.43 1.43 13.44
CA GLU A 312 -37.51 2.45 13.40
C GLU A 312 -38.89 1.84 13.08
#